data_AF-A0A839WKW2-F1
#
_entry.id   AF-A0A839WKW2-F1
#
_cell.length_a   1.000
_cell.length_b   1.000
_cell.length_c   1.000
_cell.angle_alpha   90.00
_cell.angle_beta   90.00
_cell.angle_gamma   90.00
#
_symmetry.space_group_name_H-M   'P 1'
#
loop_
_entity.id
_entity.type
_entity.pdbx_description
1 polymer ?
#
loop_
_entity_poly.entity_id
_entity_poly.type
_entity_poly.pdbx_seq_one_letter_code
_entity_poly.pdbx_strand_id
1 'polypeptide(L)'
;MNIQPAESLDTLLQSLSHEKILIHGSGFSQLIAQYIYNKFLVTGVNASLALWPDYEILEQKTTAKFDSIWIISKSGRSSSALNWLKALENKNINIVCFTGDYQSPLATQANTAFIIHDPQKYDDDIYWSNPFFGYCILGFEHLLKLWFNQKTKGA
;
A
#
# COMPACT_ATOMS: atom_id res chain seq x y z
N MET A 1 -13.71 4.98 -0.63
CA MET A 1 -12.53 4.32 -1.22
C MET A 1 -13.00 3.63 -2.47
N ASN A 2 -12.29 3.81 -3.58
CA ASN A 2 -12.49 3.06 -4.81
C ASN A 2 -11.25 2.19 -5.07
N ILE A 3 -11.41 1.05 -5.74
CA ILE A 3 -10.30 0.14 -6.04
C ILE A 3 -10.13 0.09 -7.56
N GLN A 4 -8.89 0.20 -8.02
CA GLN A 4 -8.57 0.19 -9.44
C GLN A 4 -7.43 -0.80 -9.73
N PRO A 5 -7.61 -1.74 -10.67
CA PRO A 5 -8.89 -2.11 -11.30
C PRO A 5 -9.80 -2.82 -10.29
N ALA A 6 -11.12 -2.79 -10.48
CA ALA A 6 -12.07 -3.29 -9.47
C ALA A 6 -11.95 -4.81 -9.26
N GLU A 7 -11.63 -5.54 -10.33
CA GLU A 7 -11.42 -6.99 -10.36
C GLU A 7 -10.16 -7.45 -9.61
N SER A 8 -9.22 -6.55 -9.30
CA SER A 8 -7.99 -6.92 -8.58
C SER A 8 -8.22 -7.29 -7.12
N LEU A 9 -9.36 -6.89 -6.55
CA LEU A 9 -9.67 -7.07 -5.13
C LEU A 9 -9.70 -8.55 -4.72
N ASP A 10 -10.38 -9.41 -5.48
CA ASP A 10 -10.52 -10.82 -5.11
C ASP A 10 -9.17 -11.55 -5.13
N THR A 11 -8.35 -11.27 -6.14
CA THR A 11 -6.98 -11.80 -6.23
C THR A 11 -6.13 -11.32 -5.06
N LEU A 12 -6.20 -10.03 -4.72
CA LEU A 12 -5.48 -9.47 -3.56
C LEU A 12 -5.92 -10.14 -2.26
N LEU A 13 -7.22 -10.31 -2.01
CA LEU A 13 -7.72 -10.93 -0.79
C LEU A 13 -7.25 -12.39 -0.64
N GLN A 14 -7.21 -13.14 -1.76
CA GLN A 14 -6.69 -14.50 -1.77
C GLN A 14 -5.18 -14.52 -1.46
N SER A 15 -4.43 -13.54 -1.97
CA SER A 15 -2.97 -13.45 -1.85
C SER A 15 -2.49 -13.20 -0.42
N LEU A 16 -3.26 -12.44 0.37
CA LEU A 16 -2.92 -12.05 1.76
C LEU A 16 -2.55 -13.20 2.69
N SER A 17 -3.01 -14.44 2.43
CA SER A 17 -2.73 -15.58 3.31
C SER A 17 -1.39 -16.27 3.04
N HIS A 18 -0.74 -15.98 1.91
CA HIS A 18 0.46 -16.70 1.48
C HIS A 18 1.59 -15.78 0.99
N GLU A 19 1.29 -14.54 0.59
CA GLU A 19 2.30 -13.59 0.16
C GLU A 19 3.14 -13.05 1.32
N LYS A 20 4.42 -12.79 1.03
CA LYS A 20 5.29 -11.97 1.85
C LYS A 20 5.23 -10.52 1.38
N ILE A 21 4.67 -9.66 2.23
CA ILE A 21 4.32 -8.27 1.92
C ILE A 21 5.36 -7.33 2.51
N LEU A 22 5.88 -6.38 1.72
CA LEU A 22 6.66 -5.25 2.22
C LEU A 22 5.81 -3.98 2.16
N ILE A 23 5.70 -3.25 3.27
CA ILE A 23 4.90 -2.03 3.33
C ILE A 23 5.83 -0.83 3.45
N HIS A 24 5.58 0.21 2.68
CA HIS A 24 6.33 1.44 2.68
C HIS A 24 5.42 2.67 2.70
N GLY A 25 5.84 3.70 3.41
CA GLY A 25 5.29 5.04 3.38
C GLY A 25 6.30 6.01 3.95
N SER A 26 6.41 7.21 3.37
CA SER A 26 7.34 8.24 3.84
C SER A 26 6.60 9.38 4.55
N GLY A 27 7.24 10.01 5.54
CA GLY A 27 6.64 11.07 6.34
C GLY A 27 5.39 10.60 7.07
N PHE A 28 4.30 11.37 7.01
CA PHE A 28 3.02 10.99 7.63
C PHE A 28 2.44 9.67 7.09
N SER A 29 2.73 9.30 5.83
CA SER A 29 2.31 8.00 5.29
C SER A 29 2.97 6.82 6.02
N GLN A 30 4.13 7.02 6.65
CA GLN A 30 4.79 5.97 7.44
C GLN A 30 3.94 5.55 8.65
N LEU A 31 3.18 6.47 9.24
CA LEU A 31 2.26 6.17 10.34
C LEU A 31 1.16 5.19 9.89
N ILE A 32 0.68 5.36 8.67
CA ILE A 32 -0.32 4.47 8.06
C ILE A 32 0.30 3.13 7.68
N ALA A 33 1.51 3.14 7.09
CA ALA A 33 2.27 1.92 6.81
C ALA A 33 2.48 1.09 8.09
N GLN A 34 2.87 1.74 9.19
CA GLN A 34 3.04 1.11 10.50
C GLN A 34 1.72 0.54 11.05
N TYR A 35 0.61 1.25 10.89
CA TYR A 35 -0.71 0.76 11.30
C TYR A 35 -1.09 -0.53 10.55
N ILE A 36 -0.97 -0.51 9.21
CA ILE A 36 -1.26 -1.66 8.34
C ILE A 36 -0.37 -2.85 8.74
N TYR A 37 0.92 -2.60 8.91
CA TYR A 37 1.88 -3.61 9.36
C TYR A 37 1.49 -4.24 10.70
N ASN A 38 1.17 -3.43 11.72
CA ASN A 38 0.78 -3.94 13.04
C ASN A 38 -0.49 -4.79 12.97
N LYS A 39 -1.46 -4.37 12.17
CA LYS A 39 -2.68 -5.14 11.93
C LYS A 39 -2.38 -6.47 11.26
N PHE A 40 -1.54 -6.48 10.23
CA PHE A 40 -1.12 -7.71 9.57
C PHE A 40 -0.40 -8.68 10.52
N LEU A 41 0.49 -8.20 11.39
CA LEU A 41 1.11 -9.02 12.41
C LEU A 41 0.07 -9.68 13.32
N VAL A 42 -0.89 -8.92 13.84
CA VAL A 42 -1.94 -9.43 14.74
C VAL A 42 -2.84 -10.44 14.02
N THR A 43 -3.04 -10.28 12.71
CA THR A 43 -3.90 -11.17 11.91
C THR A 43 -3.15 -12.33 11.24
N GLY A 44 -1.84 -12.46 11.47
CA GLY A 44 -1.00 -13.55 10.94
C GLY A 44 -0.63 -13.43 9.45
N VAL A 45 -0.71 -12.22 8.86
CA VAL A 45 -0.22 -11.95 7.50
C VAL A 45 1.30 -11.72 7.56
N ASN A 46 2.05 -12.35 6.65
CA ASN A 46 3.51 -12.23 6.59
C ASN A 46 3.92 -10.87 6.02
N ALA A 47 4.06 -9.87 6.88
CA ALA A 47 4.39 -8.51 6.50
C ALA A 47 5.70 -8.01 7.12
N SER A 48 6.40 -7.17 6.39
CA SER A 48 7.55 -6.37 6.83
C SER A 48 7.28 -4.89 6.60
N LEU A 49 7.85 -4.03 7.45
CA LEU A 49 7.79 -2.58 7.29
C LEU A 49 9.14 -2.06 6.80
N ALA A 50 9.14 -1.35 5.67
CA ALA A 50 10.29 -0.58 5.20
C ALA A 50 10.29 0.79 5.86
N LEU A 51 11.34 1.05 6.64
CA LEU A 51 11.62 2.37 7.23
C LEU A 51 12.62 3.19 6.41
N TRP A 52 13.26 2.53 5.43
CA TRP A 52 14.25 3.15 4.56
C TRP A 52 13.57 3.69 3.30
N PRO A 53 13.93 4.90 2.85
CA PRO A 53 13.31 5.51 1.68
C PRO A 53 13.72 4.84 0.36
N ASP A 54 14.74 3.98 0.36
CA ASP A 54 15.35 3.40 -0.84
C ASP A 54 15.25 1.87 -0.84
N TYR A 55 14.51 1.34 -1.81
CA TYR A 55 14.33 -0.10 -2.00
C TYR A 55 15.59 -0.80 -2.54
N GLU A 56 16.43 -0.12 -3.34
CA GLU A 56 17.63 -0.73 -3.92
C GLU A 56 18.63 -1.14 -2.83
N ILE A 57 18.81 -0.26 -1.84
CA ILE A 57 19.66 -0.56 -0.68
C ILE A 57 19.08 -1.72 0.12
N LEU A 58 17.76 -1.73 0.34
CA LEU A 58 17.09 -2.80 1.06
C LEU A 58 17.33 -4.14 0.35
N GLU A 59 17.13 -4.19 -0.97
CA GLU A 59 17.35 -5.37 -1.81
C GLU A 59 18.80 -5.85 -1.77
N GLN A 60 19.78 -4.95 -1.82
CA GLN A 60 21.20 -5.32 -1.72
C GLN A 60 21.59 -5.88 -0.35
N LYS A 61 20.91 -5.43 0.72
CA LYS A 61 21.24 -5.77 2.11
C LYS A 61 20.45 -6.95 2.64
N THR A 62 19.44 -7.42 1.90
CA THR A 62 18.57 -8.51 2.34
C THR A 62 18.49 -9.63 1.32
N THR A 63 18.41 -10.86 1.80
CA THR A 63 18.04 -12.02 0.98
C THR A 63 16.53 -12.21 0.92
N ALA A 64 15.77 -11.38 1.63
CA ALA A 64 14.32 -11.42 1.65
C ALA A 64 13.75 -11.07 0.26
N LYS A 65 13.06 -12.04 -0.33
CA LYS A 65 12.14 -11.78 -1.45
C LYS A 65 10.77 -11.40 -0.92
N PHE A 66 10.08 -10.53 -1.65
CA PHE A 66 8.72 -10.08 -1.36
C PHE A 66 7.86 -10.33 -2.59
N ASP A 67 6.66 -10.85 -2.38
CA ASP A 67 5.70 -11.13 -3.43
C ASP A 67 4.89 -9.87 -3.76
N SER A 68 4.62 -9.05 -2.74
CA SER A 68 3.89 -7.81 -2.87
C SER A 68 4.55 -6.66 -2.12
N ILE A 69 4.46 -5.46 -2.71
CA ILE A 69 4.91 -4.22 -2.09
C ILE A 69 3.73 -3.24 -2.01
N TRP A 70 3.46 -2.77 -0.80
CA TRP A 70 2.37 -1.87 -0.48
C TRP A 70 2.90 -0.47 -0.23
N ILE A 71 2.54 0.49 -1.08
CA ILE A 71 3.05 1.86 -1.02
C ILE A 71 1.93 2.83 -0.65
N ILE A 72 2.11 3.56 0.45
CA ILE A 72 1.17 4.60 0.89
C ILE A 72 1.76 5.97 0.53
N SER A 73 1.08 6.70 -0.35
CA SER A 73 1.48 8.05 -0.77
C SER A 73 0.25 8.88 -1.13
N LYS A 74 0.02 9.97 -0.40
CA LYS A 74 -1.13 10.86 -0.60
C LYS A 74 -1.28 11.34 -2.04
N SER A 75 -0.23 11.95 -2.59
CA SER A 75 -0.25 12.47 -3.95
C SER A 75 0.06 11.40 -5.00
N GLY A 76 0.64 10.26 -4.60
CA GLY A 76 1.22 9.26 -5.50
C GLY A 76 2.37 9.79 -6.38
N ARG A 77 2.90 10.99 -6.04
CA ARG A 77 3.93 11.72 -6.80
C ARG A 77 5.13 12.11 -5.96
N SER A 78 5.10 11.83 -4.66
CA SER A 78 6.24 12.08 -3.77
C SER A 78 7.50 11.42 -4.32
N SER A 79 8.66 12.08 -4.18
CA SER A 79 9.96 11.55 -4.61
C SER A 79 10.21 10.13 -4.11
N SER A 80 9.87 9.84 -2.85
CA SER A 80 9.97 8.49 -2.29
C SER A 80 9.13 7.46 -3.05
N ALA A 81 7.86 7.75 -3.34
CA ALA A 81 7.01 6.83 -4.11
C ALA A 81 7.53 6.60 -5.53
N LEU A 82 7.99 7.66 -6.21
CA LEU A 82 8.53 7.53 -7.57
C LEU A 82 9.84 6.76 -7.60
N ASN A 83 10.71 6.94 -6.60
CA ASN A 83 11.94 6.15 -6.47
C ASN A 83 11.64 4.67 -6.26
N TRP A 84 10.63 4.34 -5.43
CA TRP A 84 10.19 2.95 -5.26
C TRP A 84 9.63 2.37 -6.56
N LEU A 85 8.76 3.09 -7.27
CA LEU A 85 8.27 2.62 -8.57
C LEU A 85 9.40 2.33 -9.55
N LYS A 86 10.38 3.23 -9.64
CA LYS A 86 11.55 3.05 -10.51
C LYS A 86 12.38 1.83 -10.10
N ALA A 87 12.62 1.64 -8.80
CA ALA A 87 13.37 0.50 -8.28
C ALA A 87 12.64 -0.85 -8.47
N LEU A 88 11.32 -0.81 -8.68
CA LEU A 88 10.47 -1.97 -8.95
C LEU A 88 10.17 -2.16 -10.44
N GLU A 89 10.63 -1.25 -11.29
CA GLU A 89 10.45 -1.34 -12.74
C GLU A 89 11.09 -2.63 -13.25
N ASN A 90 10.37 -3.35 -14.11
CA ASN A 90 10.75 -4.66 -14.65
C ASN A 90 10.90 -5.79 -13.62
N LYS A 91 10.47 -5.59 -12.37
CA LYS A 91 10.39 -6.66 -11.37
C LYS A 91 9.01 -7.29 -11.39
N ASN A 92 8.96 -8.61 -11.29
CA ASN A 92 7.71 -9.36 -11.18
C ASN A 92 7.19 -9.34 -9.73
N ILE A 93 6.86 -8.15 -9.23
CA ILE A 93 6.38 -7.90 -7.87
C ILE A 93 5.01 -7.25 -7.95
N ASN A 94 4.06 -7.74 -7.15
CA ASN A 94 2.72 -7.18 -7.07
C ASN A 94 2.71 -5.84 -6.32
N ILE A 95 2.45 -4.73 -7.01
CA ILE A 95 2.40 -3.39 -6.43
C ILE A 95 0.96 -3.07 -6.00
N VAL A 96 0.79 -2.81 -4.71
CA VAL A 96 -0.46 -2.32 -4.12
C VAL A 96 -0.23 -0.92 -3.61
N CYS A 97 -1.17 0.01 -3.82
CA CYS A 97 -0.98 1.37 -3.32
C CYS A 97 -2.23 1.99 -2.69
N PHE A 98 -2.02 2.92 -1.77
CA PHE A 98 -3.04 3.82 -1.22
C PHE A 98 -2.68 5.25 -1.63
N THR A 99 -3.54 5.90 -2.40
CA THR A 99 -3.27 7.23 -2.95
C THR A 99 -4.56 8.03 -3.16
N GLY A 100 -4.44 9.35 -3.08
CA GLY A 100 -5.53 10.29 -3.29
C GLY A 100 -5.76 10.64 -4.76
N ASP A 101 -4.73 10.51 -5.59
CA ASP A 101 -4.76 10.87 -7.01
C ASP A 101 -4.75 9.62 -7.90
N TYR A 102 -5.90 9.27 -8.47
CA TYR A 102 -6.03 8.11 -9.38
C TYR A 102 -5.23 8.26 -10.68
N GLN A 103 -4.83 9.48 -11.03
CA GLN A 103 -3.99 9.78 -12.19
C GLN A 103 -2.50 9.87 -11.84
N SER A 104 -2.13 9.57 -10.59
CA SER A 104 -0.73 9.58 -10.16
C SER A 104 0.05 8.44 -10.81
N PRO A 105 1.37 8.61 -11.06
CA PRO A 105 2.22 7.54 -11.57
C PRO A 105 2.10 6.26 -10.73
N LEU A 106 2.02 6.42 -9.40
CA LEU A 106 1.82 5.31 -8.47
C LEU A 106 0.50 4.57 -8.69
N ALA A 107 -0.62 5.28 -8.86
CA ALA A 107 -1.91 4.65 -9.14
C ALA A 107 -1.90 3.89 -10.48
N THR A 108 -1.33 4.51 -11.52
CA THR A 108 -1.36 3.96 -12.88
C THR A 108 -0.45 2.76 -13.10
N GLN A 109 0.58 2.60 -12.26
CA GLN A 109 1.55 1.50 -12.37
C GLN A 109 1.30 0.39 -11.34
N ALA A 110 0.45 0.64 -10.34
CA ALA A 110 0.09 -0.37 -9.35
C ALA A 110 -0.84 -1.44 -9.95
N ASN A 111 -0.65 -2.70 -9.55
CA ASN A 111 -1.56 -3.79 -9.83
C ASN A 111 -2.90 -3.61 -9.11
N THR A 112 -2.88 -2.99 -7.93
CA THR A 112 -4.08 -2.63 -7.16
C THR A 112 -3.91 -1.27 -6.51
N ALA A 113 -4.72 -0.30 -6.91
CA ALA A 113 -4.75 1.04 -6.35
C ALA A 113 -6.02 1.27 -5.53
N PHE A 114 -5.85 1.47 -4.22
CA PHE A 114 -6.88 2.01 -3.34
C PHE A 114 -6.90 3.52 -3.46
N ILE A 115 -7.88 4.02 -4.22
CA ILE A 115 -8.13 5.45 -4.41
C ILE A 115 -8.92 5.97 -3.21
N ILE A 116 -8.23 6.76 -2.40
CA ILE A 116 -8.76 7.38 -1.19
C ILE A 116 -9.23 8.78 -1.54
N HIS A 117 -10.43 9.15 -1.07
CA HIS A 117 -10.92 10.50 -1.33
C HIS A 117 -10.07 11.52 -0.57
N ASP A 118 -9.39 12.40 -1.31
CA ASP A 118 -8.62 13.50 -0.75
C ASP A 118 -8.99 14.82 -1.44
N PRO A 119 -9.67 15.74 -0.75
CA PRO A 119 -10.00 17.05 -1.33
C PRO A 119 -8.75 17.94 -1.52
N GLN A 120 -7.63 17.61 -0.88
CA GLN A 120 -6.39 18.38 -0.88
C GLN A 120 -5.20 17.56 -1.42
N LYS A 121 -5.42 16.82 -2.51
CA LYS A 121 -4.42 15.88 -3.06
C LYS A 121 -3.07 16.50 -3.46
N TYR A 122 -3.05 17.80 -3.77
CA TYR A 122 -1.83 18.57 -4.13
C TYR A 122 -1.24 19.41 -2.99
N ASP A 123 -1.79 19.32 -1.77
CA ASP A 123 -1.18 19.94 -0.59
C ASP A 123 0.01 19.08 -0.13
N ASP A 124 1.20 19.39 -0.64
CA ASP A 124 2.43 18.64 -0.35
C ASP A 124 3.00 18.96 1.04
N ASP A 125 2.74 20.17 1.56
CA ASP A 125 3.17 20.59 2.90
C ASP A 125 2.28 19.98 4.01
N ILE A 126 1.15 19.39 3.64
CA ILE A 126 0.14 18.83 4.57
C ILE A 126 -0.26 19.93 5.58
N TYR A 127 -0.40 21.16 5.08
CA TYR A 127 -0.71 22.32 5.90
C TYR A 127 -2.20 22.34 6.28
N TRP A 128 -3.07 21.94 5.36
CA TRP A 128 -4.51 21.96 5.57
C TRP A 128 -5.01 20.66 6.19
N SER A 129 -6.20 20.73 6.77
CA SER A 129 -6.90 19.55 7.28
C SER A 129 -7.02 18.50 6.17
N ASN A 130 -6.43 17.33 6.42
CA ASN A 130 -6.29 16.28 5.43
C ASN A 130 -6.93 14.98 5.93
N PRO A 131 -8.05 14.53 5.33
CA PRO A 131 -8.71 13.29 5.73
C PRO A 131 -8.04 12.02 5.19
N PHE A 132 -7.09 12.14 4.25
CA PHE A 132 -6.47 11.02 3.54
C PHE A 132 -5.99 9.92 4.48
N PHE A 133 -5.20 10.28 5.50
CA PHE A 133 -4.59 9.31 6.41
C PHE A 133 -5.62 8.52 7.22
N GLY A 134 -6.64 9.21 7.74
CA GLY A 134 -7.75 8.56 8.44
C GLY A 134 -8.57 7.66 7.51
N TYR A 135 -8.78 8.10 6.27
CA TYR A 135 -9.49 7.31 5.27
C TYR A 135 -8.69 6.10 4.77
N CYS A 136 -7.35 6.15 4.76
CA CYS A 136 -6.52 4.96 4.54
C CYS A 136 -6.77 3.90 5.62
N ILE A 137 -6.83 4.30 6.89
CA ILE A 137 -7.13 3.38 8.01
C ILE A 137 -8.52 2.76 7.81
N LEU A 138 -9.54 3.58 7.56
CA LEU A 138 -10.90 3.08 7.33
C LEU A 138 -10.99 2.15 6.10
N GLY A 139 -10.31 2.51 5.01
CA GLY A 139 -10.24 1.71 3.81
C GLY A 139 -9.57 0.35 4.05
N PHE A 140 -8.47 0.35 4.80
CA PHE A 140 -7.76 -0.88 5.16
C PHE A 140 -8.56 -1.76 6.13
N GLU A 141 -9.23 -1.21 7.14
CA GLU A 141 -10.12 -1.99 8.02
C GLU A 141 -11.28 -2.61 7.24
N HIS A 142 -11.81 -1.90 6.24
CA HIS A 142 -12.79 -2.46 5.33
C HIS A 142 -12.23 -3.65 4.53
N LEU A 143 -11.00 -3.53 4.00
CA LEU A 143 -10.31 -4.62 3.31
C LEU A 143 -10.14 -5.86 4.21
N LEU A 144 -9.70 -5.68 5.46
CA LEU A 144 -9.59 -6.78 6.43
C LEU A 144 -10.93 -7.46 6.70
N LYS A 145 -12.01 -6.67 6.84
CA LYS A 145 -13.36 -7.24 7.00
C LYS A 145 -13.75 -8.12 5.81
N LEU A 146 -13.47 -7.67 4.58
CA LEU A 146 -13.73 -8.46 3.37
C LEU A 146 -12.92 -9.76 3.37
N TRP A 147 -11.64 -9.68 3.73
CA TRP A 147 -10.76 -10.84 3.85
C TRP A 147 -11.27 -11.87 4.86
N PHE A 148 -11.67 -11.45 6.06
CA PHE A 148 -12.23 -12.34 7.07
C PHE A 148 -13.52 -13.01 6.61
N ASN A 149 -14.40 -12.27 5.94
CA ASN A 149 -15.62 -12.82 5.38
C ASN A 149 -15.33 -13.88 4.31
N GLN A 150 -14.29 -13.68 3.48
CA GLN A 150 -13.87 -14.67 2.48
C GLN A 150 -13.33 -15.94 3.15
N LYS A 151 -12.46 -15.80 4.17
CA LYS A 151 -11.95 -16.95 4.94
C LYS A 151 -13.07 -17.76 5.61
N THR A 152 -14.07 -17.09 6.16
CA THR A 152 -15.19 -17.75 6.86
C THR A 152 -16.10 -18.51 5.90
N LYS A 153 -16.18 -18.12 4.63
CA LYS A 153 -16.96 -18.85 3.61
C LYS A 153 -16.25 -20.10 3.06
N GLY A 154 -14.93 -20.20 3.26
CA GLY A 154 -14.11 -21.32 2.80
C GLY A 154 -13.78 -22.36 3.88
N ALA A 155 -14.25 -22.16 5.11
CA ALA A 155 -14.13 -23.08 6.25
C ALA A 155 -15.50 -23.74 6.52
#